data_AF-Q2TX07-F1
#
_entry.id   AF-Q2TX07-F1
#
_cell.length_a   1.000
_cell.length_b   1.000
_cell.length_c   1.000
_cell.angle_alpha   90.00
_cell.angle_beta   90.00
_cell.angle_gamma   90.00
#
_symmetry.space_group_name_H-M   'P 1'
#
loop_
_entity.id
_entity.type
_entity.pdbx_description
1 polymer ?
#
loop_
_entity_poly.entity_id
_entity_poly.type
_entity_poly.pdbx_seq_one_letter_code
_entity_poly.pdbx_strand_id
1 'polypeptide(L)'
;MEQKTSEFHKRLTEWADRLPQCLKTGKDPEIPHILCLQMYYHAILIAIYNPHRLSREKLMPYTNYDTINPSQALTICLSSARSIGHWMQMYRTTWGLEHMPIFHIQWVQAALFILLENLQKADNCEAFIILSIAAKAFSRRFEKAKRLLRSLQETARELRINLPVEVAPLFIEIDGQWLLRPVRIKEETSDTASGDV
;
A
#
# COMPACT_ATOMS: atom_id res chain seq x y z
N MET A 1 -1.68 21.05 7.55
CA MET A 1 -0.75 20.07 8.16
C MET A 1 0.62 20.13 7.47
N GLU A 2 1.07 21.33 7.06
CA GLU A 2 2.21 21.49 6.13
C GLU A 2 3.42 22.17 6.79
N GLN A 3 3.36 22.45 8.10
CA GLN A 3 4.23 23.50 8.62
C GLN A 3 5.70 23.10 8.77
N LYS A 4 6.09 21.81 8.84
CA LYS A 4 7.52 21.42 8.74
C LYS A 4 7.73 19.95 8.32
N THR A 5 7.34 19.56 7.11
CA THR A 5 7.65 18.22 6.57
C THR A 5 9.16 17.91 6.66
N SER A 6 10.03 18.91 6.41
CA SER A 6 11.48 18.73 6.52
C SER A 6 11.94 18.45 7.96
N GLU A 7 11.38 19.16 8.95
CA GLU A 7 11.69 18.93 10.37
C GLU A 7 11.18 17.57 10.83
N PHE A 8 10.00 17.15 10.37
CA PHE A 8 9.50 15.82 10.67
C PHE A 8 10.41 14.75 10.08
N HIS A 9 10.80 14.87 8.80
CA HIS A 9 11.73 13.95 8.17
C HIS A 9 13.08 13.92 8.91
N LYS A 10 13.61 15.08 9.31
CA LYS A 10 14.82 15.18 10.13
C LYS A 10 14.67 14.40 11.44
N ARG A 11 13.60 14.64 12.20
CA ARG A 11 13.32 13.93 13.47
C ARG A 11 13.16 12.43 13.28
N LEU A 12 12.51 12.01 12.19
CA LEU A 12 12.31 10.60 11.87
C LEU A 12 13.64 9.91 11.52
N THR A 13 14.50 10.59 10.77
CA THR A 13 15.85 10.11 10.43
C THR A 13 16.71 10.00 11.69
N GLU A 14 16.74 11.04 12.52
CA GLU A 14 17.45 11.01 13.81
C GLU A 14 16.93 9.92 14.76
N TRP A 15 15.62 9.65 14.74
CA TRP A 15 15.05 8.52 15.48
C TRP A 15 15.57 7.19 14.95
N ALA A 16 15.59 6.98 13.63
CA ALA A 16 16.08 5.76 13.00
C ALA A 16 17.59 5.54 13.30
N ASP A 17 18.39 6.59 13.25
CA ASP A 17 19.83 6.55 13.53
C ASP A 17 20.15 6.18 14.98
N ARG A 18 19.29 6.60 15.92
CA ARG A 18 19.40 6.32 17.36
C ARG A 18 18.84 4.95 17.78
N LEU A 19 18.30 4.16 16.85
CA LEU A 19 17.81 2.82 17.20
C LEU A 19 18.94 1.96 17.79
N PRO A 20 18.66 1.16 18.84
CA PRO A 20 19.58 0.14 19.35
C PRO A 20 20.06 -0.79 18.24
N GLN A 21 21.28 -1.31 18.36
CA GLN A 21 21.87 -2.18 17.33
C GLN A 21 21.03 -3.43 17.05
N CYS A 22 20.31 -3.95 18.05
CA CYS A 22 19.40 -5.09 17.89
C CYS A 22 18.14 -4.78 17.07
N LEU A 23 17.80 -3.50 16.87
CA LEU A 23 16.68 -3.04 16.03
C LEU A 23 17.15 -2.47 14.69
N LYS A 24 18.47 -2.38 14.49
CA LYS A 24 19.05 -2.08 13.18
C LYS A 24 19.14 -3.36 12.37
N THR A 25 18.90 -3.24 11.07
CA THR A 25 19.17 -4.32 10.11
C THR A 25 20.63 -4.77 10.24
N GLY A 26 20.83 -6.08 10.43
CA GLY A 26 22.11 -6.70 10.75
C GLY A 26 22.46 -7.85 9.79
N LYS A 27 23.44 -8.70 10.17
CA LYS A 27 23.89 -9.84 9.36
C LYS A 27 23.11 -11.15 9.61
N ASP A 28 22.36 -11.22 10.70
CA ASP A 28 21.54 -12.37 11.08
C ASP A 28 20.17 -12.35 10.36
N PRO A 29 19.44 -13.49 10.26
CA PRO A 29 18.10 -13.49 9.67
C PRO A 29 17.23 -12.47 10.41
N GLU A 30 16.84 -11.42 9.69
CA GLU A 30 16.15 -10.28 10.28
C GLU A 30 14.81 -10.72 10.89
N ILE A 31 14.65 -10.43 12.18
CA ILE A 31 13.48 -10.82 12.95
C ILE A 31 12.26 -10.08 12.36
N PRO A 32 11.09 -10.74 12.21
CA PRO A 32 9.91 -10.18 11.52
C PRO A 32 9.54 -8.75 11.95
N HIS A 33 9.64 -8.46 13.25
CA HIS A 33 9.27 -7.15 13.78
C HIS A 33 10.24 -6.02 13.37
N ILE A 34 11.52 -6.32 13.13
CA ILE A 34 12.51 -5.36 12.64
C ILE A 34 12.16 -4.98 11.19
N LEU A 35 11.87 -5.96 10.35
CA LEU A 35 11.42 -5.73 8.97
C LEU A 35 10.14 -4.91 8.91
N CYS A 36 9.19 -5.21 9.80
CA CYS A 36 7.97 -4.43 9.96
C CYS A 36 8.25 -2.98 10.37
N LEU A 37 9.22 -2.75 11.26
CA LEU A 37 9.64 -1.41 11.67
C LEU A 37 10.22 -0.63 10.48
N GLN A 38 11.08 -1.26 9.68
CA GLN A 38 11.66 -0.64 8.48
C GLN A 38 10.58 -0.30 7.44
N MET A 39 9.65 -1.21 7.18
CA MET A 39 8.52 -0.93 6.31
C MET A 39 7.65 0.23 6.83
N TYR A 40 7.45 0.31 8.15
CA TYR A 40 6.68 1.40 8.76
C TYR A 40 7.35 2.75 8.60
N TYR A 41 8.67 2.83 8.82
CA TYR A 41 9.46 4.03 8.59
C TYR A 41 9.25 4.57 7.16
N HIS A 42 9.36 3.70 6.15
CA HIS A 42 9.14 4.09 4.76
C HIS A 42 7.68 4.43 4.43
N ALA A 43 6.72 3.76 5.07
CA ALA A 43 5.31 4.09 4.92
C ALA A 43 4.99 5.49 5.47
N ILE A 44 5.62 5.90 6.57
CA ILE A 44 5.52 7.25 7.13
C ILE A 44 6.10 8.27 6.14
N LEU A 45 7.28 8.00 5.56
CA LEU A 45 7.86 8.87 4.55
C LEU A 45 6.93 9.06 3.35
N ILE A 46 6.34 7.98 2.83
CA ILE A 46 5.33 8.07 1.77
C ILE A 46 4.15 8.93 2.24
N ALA A 47 3.58 8.68 3.40
CA ALA A 47 2.40 9.40 3.90
C ALA A 47 2.62 10.92 3.97
N ILE A 48 3.84 11.33 4.34
CA ILE A 48 4.19 12.74 4.53
C ILE A 48 4.56 13.43 3.21
N TYR A 49 5.28 12.74 2.32
CA TYR A 49 5.76 13.32 1.05
C TYR A 49 4.75 13.20 -0.10
N ASN A 50 3.84 12.23 -0.05
CA ASN A 50 2.86 11.96 -1.10
C ASN A 50 2.00 13.19 -1.47
N PRO A 51 1.48 14.01 -0.53
CA PRO A 51 0.72 15.21 -0.89
C PRO A 51 1.51 16.22 -1.72
N HIS A 52 2.82 16.36 -1.44
CA HIS A 52 3.70 17.34 -2.08
C HIS A 52 4.02 17.01 -3.55
N ARG A 53 3.79 15.77 -4.00
CA ARG A 53 3.97 15.41 -5.43
C ARG A 53 2.83 15.93 -6.31
N LEU A 54 1.62 16.07 -5.75
CA LEU A 54 0.40 16.45 -6.46
C LEU A 54 0.22 17.98 -6.55
N SER A 55 0.98 18.76 -5.78
CA SER A 55 0.87 20.23 -5.69
C SER A 55 1.21 20.98 -6.99
N ARG A 56 1.60 20.30 -8.07
CA ARG A 56 1.83 20.93 -9.39
C ARG A 56 0.53 21.40 -10.06
N GLU A 57 -0.63 20.85 -9.70
CA GLU A 57 -1.90 21.15 -10.39
C GLU A 57 -2.73 22.29 -9.78
N LYS A 58 -2.44 22.72 -8.54
CA LYS A 58 -3.13 23.86 -7.92
C LYS A 58 -2.14 25.00 -7.67
N LEU A 59 -2.10 25.95 -8.60
CA LEU A 59 -1.56 27.30 -8.41
C LEU A 59 -2.33 27.99 -7.27
N MET A 60 -1.92 27.75 -6.03
CA MET A 60 -2.34 28.53 -4.86
C MET A 60 -1.18 29.45 -4.48
N PRO A 61 -1.33 30.78 -4.58
CA PRO A 61 -0.22 31.70 -4.42
C PRO A 61 -0.19 32.29 -3.01
N TYR A 62 0.23 31.57 -1.96
CA TYR A 62 0.52 32.22 -0.67
C TYR A 62 1.54 31.48 0.21
N THR A 63 2.54 32.25 0.68
CA THR A 63 3.29 32.22 1.95
C THR A 63 4.27 31.09 2.32
N ASN A 64 5.55 31.42 2.51
CA ASN A 64 6.48 30.92 3.55
C ASN A 64 6.34 29.46 4.08
N TYR A 65 6.19 28.48 3.19
CA TYR A 65 6.26 27.06 3.54
C TYR A 65 7.61 26.49 3.08
N ASP A 66 8.07 25.41 3.72
CA ASP A 66 9.16 24.58 3.16
C ASP A 66 8.81 24.26 1.71
N THR A 67 9.55 24.84 0.76
CA THR A 67 9.38 24.61 -0.68
C THR A 67 9.95 23.24 -1.03
N ILE A 68 9.26 22.19 -0.60
CA ILE A 68 9.60 20.82 -1.00
C ILE A 68 9.32 20.71 -2.48
N ASN A 69 10.39 20.49 -3.24
CA ASN A 69 10.29 20.29 -4.67
C ASN A 69 9.43 19.04 -4.96
N PRO A 70 8.37 19.12 -5.78
CA PRO A 70 7.54 17.97 -6.13
C PRO A 70 8.33 16.78 -6.69
N SER A 71 9.42 17.03 -7.44
CA SER A 71 10.27 15.95 -7.96
C SER A 71 11.07 15.26 -6.86
N GLN A 72 11.52 16.01 -5.85
CA GLN A 72 12.18 15.47 -4.67
C GLN A 72 11.20 14.64 -3.83
N ALA A 73 9.98 15.15 -3.60
CA ALA A 73 8.93 14.42 -2.91
C ALA A 73 8.60 13.08 -3.60
N LEU A 74 8.46 13.09 -4.93
CA LEU A 74 8.25 11.87 -5.71
C LEU A 74 9.43 10.90 -5.58
N THR A 75 10.68 11.40 -5.61
CA THR A 75 11.88 10.58 -5.45
C THR A 75 11.93 9.89 -4.09
N ILE A 76 11.58 10.60 -3.01
CA ILE A 76 11.49 10.04 -1.65
C ILE A 76 10.39 8.98 -1.57
N CYS A 77 9.22 9.25 -2.16
CA CYS A 77 8.12 8.28 -2.18
C CYS A 77 8.50 7.00 -2.95
N LEU A 78 9.11 7.13 -4.13
CA LEU A 78 9.52 5.99 -4.95
C LEU A 78 10.62 5.15 -4.27
N SER A 79 11.66 5.79 -3.73
CA SER A 79 12.72 5.08 -2.99
C SER A 79 12.16 4.36 -1.75
N SER A 80 11.22 5.00 -1.04
CA SER A 80 10.54 4.38 0.10
C SER A 80 9.66 3.20 -0.31
N ALA A 81 8.92 3.32 -1.43
CA ALA A 81 8.08 2.23 -1.93
C ALA A 81 8.92 1.01 -2.37
N ARG A 82 10.06 1.23 -3.01
CA ARG A 82 11.04 0.17 -3.33
C ARG A 82 11.58 -0.50 -2.08
N SER A 83 11.93 0.28 -1.07
CA SER A 83 12.44 -0.24 0.21
C SER A 83 11.39 -1.12 0.90
N ILE A 84 10.11 -0.72 0.87
CA ILE A 84 9.01 -1.59 1.36
C ILE A 84 8.95 -2.90 0.57
N GLY A 85 9.12 -2.86 -0.76
CA GLY A 85 9.24 -4.06 -1.59
C GLY A 85 10.39 -4.98 -1.15
N HIS A 86 11.59 -4.41 -0.95
CA HIS A 86 12.76 -5.15 -0.49
C HIS A 86 12.52 -5.85 0.86
N TRP A 87 12.06 -5.11 1.88
CA TRP A 87 11.80 -5.67 3.20
C TRP A 87 10.66 -6.70 3.17
N MET A 88 9.64 -6.49 2.35
CA MET A 88 8.54 -7.44 2.14
C MET A 88 9.03 -8.75 1.50
N GLN A 89 9.92 -8.66 0.51
CA GLN A 89 10.51 -9.82 -0.13
C GLN A 89 11.28 -10.66 0.88
N MET A 90 12.16 -10.02 1.65
CA MET A 90 12.95 -10.71 2.67
C MET A 90 12.08 -11.31 3.78
N TYR A 91 11.03 -10.59 4.22
CA TYR A 91 10.06 -11.14 5.17
C TYR A 91 9.43 -12.42 4.61
N ARG A 92 8.92 -12.35 3.36
CA ARG A 92 8.26 -13.46 2.69
C ARG A 92 9.19 -14.66 2.50
N THR A 93 10.44 -14.46 2.09
CA THR A 93 11.38 -15.55 1.83
C THR A 93 11.85 -16.23 3.10
N THR A 94 11.90 -15.50 4.21
CA THR A 94 12.41 -16.02 5.50
C THR A 94 11.29 -16.64 6.36
N TRP A 95 10.10 -16.03 6.36
CA TRP A 95 9.04 -16.34 7.32
C TRP A 95 7.68 -16.68 6.67
N GLY A 96 7.56 -16.54 5.35
CA GLY A 96 6.26 -16.59 4.67
C GLY A 96 5.37 -15.39 4.99
N LEU A 97 4.12 -15.41 4.51
CA LEU A 97 3.15 -14.30 4.70
C LEU A 97 1.92 -14.69 5.52
N GLU A 98 1.88 -15.90 6.06
CA GLU A 98 0.69 -16.47 6.72
C GLU A 98 0.39 -15.83 8.07
N HIS A 99 1.42 -15.39 8.79
CA HIS A 99 1.28 -14.81 10.14
C HIS A 99 1.36 -13.28 10.16
N MET A 100 1.53 -12.63 9.00
CA MET A 100 1.66 -11.18 8.97
C MET A 100 0.31 -10.52 9.33
N PRO A 101 0.29 -9.55 10.29
CA PRO A 101 -0.92 -8.82 10.69
C PRO A 101 -1.58 -8.01 9.57
N ILE A 102 -2.89 -7.75 9.70
CA ILE A 102 -3.68 -7.00 8.69
C ILE A 102 -3.21 -5.55 8.48
N PHE A 103 -2.61 -4.93 9.50
CA PHE A 103 -2.19 -3.52 9.46
C PHE A 103 -1.18 -3.25 8.34
N HIS A 104 -0.34 -4.23 8.01
CA HIS A 104 0.67 -4.13 6.97
C HIS A 104 0.10 -3.93 5.56
N ILE A 105 -1.16 -4.32 5.31
CA ILE A 105 -1.83 -4.10 4.03
C ILE A 105 -1.87 -2.61 3.67
N GLN A 106 -2.00 -1.72 4.66
CA GLN A 106 -2.04 -0.28 4.40
C GLN A 106 -0.72 0.25 3.81
N TRP A 107 0.41 -0.28 4.26
CA TRP A 107 1.73 0.15 3.79
C TRP A 107 2.00 -0.39 2.38
N VAL A 108 1.61 -1.64 2.14
CA VAL A 108 1.64 -2.26 0.80
C VAL A 108 0.76 -1.48 -0.16
N GLN A 109 -0.46 -1.10 0.26
CA GLN A 109 -1.35 -0.26 -0.52
C GLN A 109 -0.68 1.06 -0.91
N ALA A 110 -0.13 1.80 0.07
CA ALA A 110 0.52 3.08 -0.20
C ALA A 110 1.66 2.93 -1.21
N ALA A 111 2.55 1.95 -1.03
CA ALA A 111 3.66 1.70 -1.93
C ALA A 111 3.21 1.30 -3.35
N LEU A 112 2.21 0.43 -3.48
CA LEU A 112 1.68 -0.01 -4.77
C LEU A 112 1.17 1.16 -5.62
N PHE A 113 0.40 2.08 -5.05
CA PHE A 113 -0.12 3.24 -5.78
C PHE A 113 0.98 4.23 -6.17
N ILE A 114 2.01 4.41 -5.34
CA ILE A 114 3.19 5.22 -5.72
C ILE A 114 3.91 4.62 -6.94
N LEU A 115 4.09 3.29 -6.95
CA LEU A 115 4.83 2.59 -7.99
C LEU A 115 4.05 2.46 -9.30
N LEU A 116 2.71 2.31 -9.23
CA LEU A 116 1.83 2.10 -10.39
C LEU A 116 2.04 3.17 -11.47
N GLU A 117 2.12 4.44 -11.07
CA GLU A 117 2.30 5.56 -12.01
C GLU A 117 3.71 5.62 -12.63
N ASN A 118 4.66 4.81 -12.14
CA ASN A 118 6.09 4.93 -12.46
C ASN A 118 6.75 3.59 -12.84
N LEU A 119 5.99 2.64 -13.42
CA LEU A 119 6.46 1.27 -13.72
C LEU A 119 7.55 1.17 -14.81
N GLN A 120 7.86 2.26 -15.51
CA GLN A 120 8.86 2.26 -16.59
C GLN A 120 10.29 2.00 -16.10
N LYS A 121 10.57 2.20 -14.81
CA LYS A 121 11.87 1.88 -14.21
C LYS A 121 11.86 0.44 -13.70
N ALA A 122 12.89 -0.34 -14.03
CA ALA A 122 13.02 -1.74 -13.65
C ALA A 122 12.82 -1.95 -12.13
N ASP A 123 13.52 -1.20 -11.28
CA ASP A 123 13.38 -1.33 -9.82
C ASP A 123 11.96 -1.02 -9.31
N ASN A 124 11.23 -0.12 -9.98
CA ASN A 124 9.84 0.17 -9.61
C ASN A 124 8.94 -0.99 -9.98
N CYS A 125 9.13 -1.55 -11.16
CA CYS A 125 8.40 -2.70 -11.66
C CYS A 125 8.63 -3.93 -10.76
N GLU A 126 9.88 -4.22 -10.41
CA GLU A 126 10.24 -5.32 -9.52
C GLU A 126 9.58 -5.19 -8.14
N ALA A 127 9.72 -4.02 -7.51
CA ALA A 127 9.08 -3.74 -6.23
C ALA A 127 7.55 -3.86 -6.32
N PHE A 128 6.96 -3.40 -7.42
CA PHE A 128 5.51 -3.49 -7.66
C PHE A 128 5.04 -4.94 -7.79
N ILE A 129 5.79 -5.78 -8.51
CA ILE A 129 5.50 -7.22 -8.64
C ILE A 129 5.55 -7.89 -7.27
N ILE A 130 6.61 -7.66 -6.50
CA ILE A 130 6.77 -8.22 -5.14
C ILE A 130 5.58 -7.86 -4.26
N LEU A 131 5.21 -6.58 -4.22
CA LEU A 131 4.13 -6.06 -3.39
C LEU A 131 2.75 -6.54 -3.87
N SER A 132 2.56 -6.73 -5.17
CA SER A 132 1.32 -7.27 -5.74
C SER A 132 1.12 -8.72 -5.33
N ILE A 133 2.19 -9.53 -5.35
CA ILE A 133 2.14 -10.92 -4.87
C ILE A 133 1.85 -10.96 -3.37
N ALA A 134 2.46 -10.06 -2.57
CA ALA A 134 2.15 -9.95 -1.15
C ALA A 134 0.68 -9.57 -0.90
N ALA A 135 0.14 -8.59 -1.64
CA ALA A 135 -1.26 -8.22 -1.58
C ALA A 135 -2.20 -9.40 -1.94
N LYS A 136 -1.86 -10.19 -2.96
CA LYS A 136 -2.57 -11.43 -3.29
C LYS A 136 -2.51 -12.47 -2.18
N ALA A 137 -1.37 -12.65 -1.55
CA ALA A 137 -1.26 -13.56 -0.41
C ALA A 137 -2.16 -13.10 0.76
N PHE A 138 -2.20 -11.80 1.04
CA PHE A 138 -3.11 -11.23 2.05
C PHE A 138 -4.58 -11.36 1.66
N SER A 139 -4.92 -11.32 0.37
CA SER A 139 -6.31 -11.41 -0.08
C SER A 139 -6.97 -12.76 0.21
N ARG A 140 -6.17 -13.80 0.51
CA ARG A 140 -6.66 -15.10 1.00
C ARG A 140 -7.27 -15.02 2.40
N ARG A 141 -6.79 -14.10 3.23
CA ARG A 141 -7.17 -13.96 4.64
C ARG A 141 -7.97 -12.69 4.91
N PHE A 142 -7.78 -11.64 4.12
CA PHE A 142 -8.30 -10.31 4.41
C PHE A 142 -9.05 -9.69 3.23
N GLU A 143 -10.32 -9.36 3.45
CA GLU A 143 -11.17 -8.71 2.44
C GLU A 143 -10.63 -7.32 2.03
N LYS A 144 -9.92 -6.62 2.93
CA LYS A 144 -9.24 -5.36 2.62
C LYS A 144 -8.22 -5.52 1.49
N ALA A 145 -7.48 -6.63 1.45
CA ALA A 145 -6.52 -6.90 0.38
C ALA A 145 -7.21 -7.25 -0.95
N LYS A 146 -8.38 -7.92 -0.92
CA LYS A 146 -9.19 -8.11 -2.15
C LYS A 146 -9.67 -6.77 -2.72
N ARG A 147 -10.13 -5.86 -1.86
CA ARG A 147 -10.52 -4.50 -2.26
C ARG A 147 -9.34 -3.70 -2.82
N LEU A 148 -8.16 -3.83 -2.20
CA LEU A 148 -6.94 -3.21 -2.69
C LEU A 148 -6.62 -3.66 -4.12
N LEU A 149 -6.61 -4.95 -4.39
CA LEU A 149 -6.30 -5.47 -5.73
C LEU A 149 -7.31 -5.00 -6.79
N ARG A 150 -8.61 -4.94 -6.44
CA ARG A 150 -9.64 -4.36 -7.33
C ARG A 150 -9.37 -2.91 -7.66
N SER A 151 -9.19 -2.10 -6.61
CA SER A 151 -8.90 -0.68 -6.79
C SER A 151 -7.62 -0.45 -7.60
N LEU A 152 -6.59 -1.27 -7.38
CA LEU A 152 -5.35 -1.20 -8.16
C LEU A 152 -5.58 -1.51 -9.65
N GLN A 153 -6.40 -2.52 -9.96
CA GLN A 153 -6.74 -2.88 -11.33
C GLN A 153 -7.61 -1.82 -12.01
N GLU A 154 -8.60 -1.28 -11.30
CA GLU A 154 -9.46 -0.19 -11.76
C GLU A 154 -8.63 1.06 -12.07
N THR A 155 -7.78 1.50 -11.15
CA THR A 155 -6.89 2.66 -11.36
C THR A 155 -5.91 2.43 -12.51
N ALA A 156 -5.36 1.22 -12.68
CA ALA A 156 -4.49 0.91 -13.81
C ALA A 156 -5.24 1.04 -15.16
N ARG A 157 -6.50 0.59 -15.22
CA ARG A 157 -7.36 0.74 -16.41
C ARG A 157 -7.69 2.21 -16.69
N GLU A 158 -8.07 2.97 -15.66
CA GLU A 158 -8.38 4.40 -15.77
C GLU A 158 -7.19 5.20 -16.29
N LEU A 159 -5.99 4.93 -15.77
CA LEU A 159 -4.75 5.58 -16.19
C LEU A 159 -4.14 4.98 -17.47
N ARG A 160 -4.78 3.96 -18.06
CA ARG A 160 -4.30 3.23 -19.26
C ARG A 160 -2.88 2.69 -19.09
N ILE A 161 -2.55 2.23 -17.88
CA ILE A 161 -1.26 1.63 -17.54
C ILE A 161 -1.33 0.14 -17.77
N ASN A 162 -0.42 -0.38 -18.60
CA ASN A 162 -0.26 -1.82 -18.78
C ASN A 162 0.44 -2.40 -17.55
N LEU A 163 -0.25 -3.27 -16.82
CA LEU A 163 0.32 -3.98 -15.68
C LEU A 163 1.34 -5.02 -16.16
N PRO A 164 2.41 -5.29 -15.38
CA PRO A 164 3.37 -6.34 -15.69
C PRO A 164 2.70 -7.70 -15.88
N VAL A 165 3.18 -8.49 -16.84
CA VAL A 165 2.57 -9.79 -17.18
C VAL A 165 2.62 -10.77 -16.00
N GLU A 166 3.63 -10.64 -15.14
CA GLU A 166 3.85 -11.44 -13.94
C GLU A 166 2.72 -11.28 -12.92
N VAL A 167 2.07 -10.12 -12.88
CA VAL A 167 0.97 -9.84 -11.94
C VAL A 167 -0.40 -10.07 -12.56
N ALA A 168 -0.51 -10.21 -13.87
CA ALA A 168 -1.79 -10.39 -14.56
C ALA A 168 -2.64 -11.55 -13.98
N PRO A 169 -2.08 -12.74 -13.65
CA PRO A 169 -2.85 -13.83 -13.05
C PRO A 169 -3.46 -13.49 -11.69
N LEU A 170 -2.87 -12.54 -10.95
CA LEU A 170 -3.32 -12.20 -9.59
C LEU A 170 -4.72 -11.57 -9.60
N PHE A 171 -5.10 -10.93 -10.71
CA PHE A 171 -6.35 -10.19 -10.86
C PHE A 171 -7.50 -11.01 -11.49
N ILE A 172 -7.23 -12.16 -12.12
CA ILE A 172 -8.24 -12.97 -12.82
C ILE A 172 -9.29 -13.57 -11.87
N GLU A 173 -8.88 -14.06 -10.70
CA GLU A 173 -9.81 -14.69 -9.73
C GLU A 173 -10.79 -13.71 -9.06
N ILE A 174 -10.56 -12.40 -9.21
CA ILE A 174 -11.30 -11.36 -8.51
C ILE A 174 -12.63 -11.06 -9.21
N ASP A 175 -12.66 -11.17 -10.54
CA ASP A 175 -13.86 -10.95 -11.35
C ASP A 175 -14.90 -12.09 -11.17
N GLY A 176 -14.46 -13.31 -10.82
CA GLY A 176 -15.34 -14.48 -10.67
C GLY A 176 -16.13 -14.58 -9.35
N GLN A 177 -15.70 -13.92 -8.26
CA GLN A 177 -16.35 -14.04 -6.94
C GLN A 177 -17.65 -13.20 -6.81
N TRP A 178 -17.93 -12.28 -7.72
CA TRP A 178 -19.15 -11.45 -7.69
C TRP A 178 -20.38 -12.15 -8.28
N LEU A 179 -20.22 -13.12 -9.17
CA LEU A 179 -21.36 -13.83 -9.79
C LEU A 179 -22.06 -14.82 -8.83
N LEU A 180 -21.51 -15.04 -7.63
CA LEU A 180 -22.03 -16.01 -6.65
C LEU A 180 -22.49 -15.39 -5.33
N ARG A 181 -22.85 -14.10 -5.30
CA ARG A 181 -23.70 -13.59 -4.22
C ARG A 181 -25.15 -13.52 -4.70
N PRO A 182 -25.98 -14.56 -4.48
CA PRO A 182 -27.41 -14.36 -4.52
C PRO A 182 -27.74 -13.37 -3.40
N VAL A 183 -28.26 -12.21 -3.77
CA VAL A 183 -29.01 -11.37 -2.84
C VAL A 183 -30.20 -12.21 -2.41
N ARG A 184 -30.16 -12.77 -1.20
CA ARG A 184 -31.33 -13.40 -0.60
C ARG A 184 -32.28 -12.28 -0.19
N ILE A 185 -33.16 -11.88 -1.11
CA ILE A 185 -34.35 -11.10 -0.78
C ILE A 185 -35.19 -12.02 0.12
N LYS A 186 -35.34 -11.66 1.39
CA LYS A 186 -36.39 -12.23 2.22
C LYS A 186 -37.70 -11.69 1.65
N GLU A 187 -38.45 -12.53 0.95
CA GLU A 187 -39.87 -12.33 0.78
C GLU A 187 -40.49 -12.44 2.17
N GLU A 188 -40.91 -11.30 2.74
CA GLU A 188 -41.83 -11.30 3.87
C GLU A 188 -43.21 -11.72 3.34
N THR A 189 -43.60 -12.91 3.75
CA THR A 189 -44.91 -13.49 3.58
C THR A 189 -45.96 -12.58 4.22
N SER A 190 -46.87 -12.10 3.39
CA SER A 190 -48.17 -11.59 3.80
C SER A 190 -48.97 -12.71 4.46
N ASP A 191 -48.97 -12.75 5.79
CA ASP A 191 -49.94 -13.55 6.54
C ASP A 191 -51.11 -12.67 6.98
N THR A 192 -52.25 -12.97 6.38
CA THR A 192 -53.60 -12.59 6.77
C THR A 192 -53.87 -13.02 8.22
N ALA A 193 -54.24 -12.08 9.08
CA ALA A 193 -54.93 -12.37 10.33
C ALA A 193 -56.34 -11.76 10.27
N SER A 194 -57.28 -12.59 9.81
CA SER A 194 -58.69 -12.48 10.14
C SER A 194 -58.87 -12.98 11.58
N GLY A 195 -59.60 -12.22 12.39
CA GLY A 195 -59.93 -12.57 13.77
C GLY A 195 -61.17 -11.82 14.22
N ASP A 196 -62.34 -12.38 13.89
CA ASP A 196 -63.61 -12.12 14.57
C ASP A 196 -63.75 -13.12 15.73
N VAL A 197 -63.92 -12.63 16.96
CA VAL A 197 -64.91 -13.05 17.98
C VAL A 197 -65.12 -11.89 18.95
#